data_AF-A0A6A4APU5-F1
#
_entry.id   AF-A0A6A4APU5-F1
#
_cell.length_a   1.000
_cell.length_b   1.000
_cell.length_c   1.000
_cell.angle_alpha   90.00
_cell.angle_beta   90.00
_cell.angle_gamma   90.00
#
_symmetry.space_group_name_H-M   'P 1'
#
loop_
_entity.id
_entity.type
_entity.pdbx_description
1 polymer ?
#
loop_
_entity_poly.entity_id
_entity_poly.type
_entity_poly.pdbx_seq_one_letter_code
_entity_poly.pdbx_strand_id
1 'polypeptide(L)' 'VNLIVRALDAGFARLIALRLKEGFVASDDGLEMRTFVYVLNKEVFCKCMEWKCKEVEKKWKEHNDMASAVD' A
#
# COMPACT_ATOMS: atom_id res chain seq x y z
N VAL A 1 7.19 7.53 11.51
CA VAL A 1 5.85 6.93 11.43
C VAL A 1 5.98 5.56 10.80
N ASN A 2 5.34 4.54 11.37
CA ASN A 2 5.29 3.21 10.77
C ASN A 2 4.30 3.24 9.61
N LEU A 3 4.75 2.83 8.43
CA LEU A 3 3.95 2.74 7.23
C LEU A 3 3.83 1.27 6.82
N ILE A 4 2.60 0.84 6.59
CA ILE A 4 2.29 -0.47 6.02
C ILE A 4 1.94 -0.24 4.55
N VAL A 5 2.64 -0.93 3.67
CA VAL A 5 2.39 -0.92 2.22
C VAL A 5 1.94 -2.32 1.84
N ARG A 6 0.82 -2.43 1.13
CA ARG A 6 0.26 -3.70 0.70
C ARG A 6 0.20 -3.79 -0.82
N ALA A 7 0.76 -4.87 -1.36
CA ALA A 7 0.77 -5.17 -2.78
C ALA A 7 -0.51 -5.90 -3.20
N LEU A 8 -0.87 -5.78 -4.49
CA LEU A 8 -1.97 -6.54 -5.10
C LEU A 8 -1.60 -8.00 -5.31
N ASP A 9 -0.41 -8.24 -5.84
CA ASP A 9 0.12 -9.56 -6.13
C ASP A 9 1.64 -9.58 -5.97
N ALA A 10 2.22 -10.76 -6.14
CA ALA A 10 3.66 -10.98 -5.99
C ALA A 10 4.51 -10.18 -7.00
N GLY A 11 3.98 -9.89 -8.19
CA GLY A 11 4.66 -9.08 -9.21
C GLY A 11 4.80 -7.63 -8.74
N PHE A 12 3.69 -7.03 -8.29
CA PHE A 12 3.71 -5.69 -7.70
C PHE A 12 4.51 -5.65 -6.40
N ALA A 13 4.44 -6.69 -5.58
CA ALA A 13 5.21 -6.79 -4.34
C ALA A 13 6.72 -6.65 -4.61
N ARG A 14 7.22 -7.35 -5.63
CA ARG A 14 8.62 -7.27 -6.04
C ARG A 14 9.00 -5.86 -6.51
N LEU A 15 8.15 -5.20 -7.29
CA LEU A 15 8.40 -3.84 -7.77
C LEU A 15 8.41 -2.82 -6.63
N ILE A 16 7.49 -2.96 -5.67
CA ILE A 16 7.43 -2.12 -4.47
C ILE A 16 8.69 -2.30 -3.63
N ALA A 17 9.09 -3.55 -3.36
CA ALA A 17 10.28 -3.87 -2.57
C ALA A 17 11.55 -3.20 -3.13
N LEU A 18 11.71 -3.16 -4.47
CA LEU A 18 12.85 -2.49 -5.13
C LEU A 18 12.88 -0.96 -4.91
N ARG A 19 11.76 -0.36 -4.48
CA ARG A 19 11.64 1.08 -4.23
C ARG A 19 11.66 1.43 -2.75
N LEU A 20 11.52 0.45 -1.86
CA LEU A 20 11.57 0.68 -0.43
C LEU A 20 13.03 0.87 0.01
N LYS A 21 13.22 1.73 1.01
CA LYS A 21 14.52 1.89 1.65
C LYS A 21 14.89 0.60 2.39
N GLU A 22 16.19 0.32 2.45
CA GLU A 22 16.75 -0.77 3.23
C GLU A 22 16.21 -0.79 4.68
N GLY A 23 15.94 -1.99 5.20
CA GLY A 23 15.40 -2.21 6.55
C GLY A 23 13.88 -2.31 6.66
N PHE A 24 13.15 -2.41 5.53
CA PHE A 24 11.73 -2.80 5.58
C PHE A 24 11.58 -4.28 5.95
N VAL A 25 10.46 -4.63 6.58
CA VAL A 25 10.11 -6.00 6.93
C VAL A 25 8.94 -6.45 6.08
N ALA A 26 9.06 -7.59 5.40
CA ALA A 26 7.95 -8.19 4.66
C ALA A 26 7.21 -9.22 5.54
N SER A 27 5.92 -9.38 5.32
CA SER A 27 5.13 -10.53 5.81
C SER A 27 5.55 -11.84 5.16
N ASP A 28 5.09 -12.97 5.72
CA ASP A 28 5.40 -14.31 5.22
C ASP A 28 4.92 -14.53 3.77
N ASP A 29 3.78 -13.93 3.38
CA ASP A 29 3.26 -13.97 2.01
C ASP A 29 3.95 -12.95 1.07
N GLY A 30 4.83 -12.11 1.62
CA GLY A 30 5.55 -11.07 0.89
C GLY A 30 4.68 -9.91 0.37
N LEU A 31 3.39 -9.86 0.69
CA LEU A 31 2.46 -8.87 0.16
C LEU A 31 2.36 -7.62 1.06
N GLU A 32 2.66 -7.73 2.34
CA GLU A 32 2.71 -6.61 3.28
C GLU A 32 4.16 -6.23 3.57
N MET A 33 4.51 -4.98 3.36
CA MET A 33 5.81 -4.42 3.76
C MET A 33 5.63 -3.33 4.82
N ARG A 34 6.38 -3.45 5.90
CA ARG A 34 6.44 -2.48 6.99
C ARG A 34 7.72 -1.67 6.88
N THR A 35 7.58 -0.36 6.87
CA THR A 35 8.71 0.56 6.76
C THR A 35 8.51 1.79 7.66
N PHE A 36 9.55 2.60 7.82
CA PHE A 36 9.52 3.79 8.65
C PHE A 36 9.86 5.03 7.83
N VAL A 37 9.03 6.05 7.97
CA VAL A 37 9.28 7.37 7.38
C VAL A 37 9.48 8.41 8.47
N TYR A 38 10.45 9.29 8.26
CA TYR A 38 10.61 10.49 9.05
C TYR A 38 9.71 11.59 8.49
N VAL A 39 8.93 12.23 9.34
CA VAL A 39 7.99 13.30 8.96
C VAL A 39 8.03 14.41 10.01
N LEU A 40 7.99 15.66 9.55
CA LEU A 40 8.05 16.83 10.43
C LEU A 40 6.71 17.07 11.17
N ASN A 41 5.59 16.84 10.48
CA ASN A 41 4.25 16.94 11.07
C ASN A 41 3.53 15.60 10.96
N LYS A 42 3.60 14.82 12.05
CA LYS A 42 3.00 13.49 12.13
C LYS A 42 1.47 13.52 11.97
N GLU A 43 0.80 14.48 12.59
CA GLU A 43 -0.66 14.54 12.60
C GLU A 43 -1.22 14.75 11.20
N VAL A 44 -0.69 15.75 10.48
CA VAL A 44 -1.10 16.04 9.10
C VAL A 44 -0.77 14.86 8.19
N PHE A 45 0.42 14.27 8.34
CA PHE A 45 0.80 13.09 7.57
C PHE A 45 -0.18 11.93 7.76
N CYS A 46 -0.52 11.60 9.02
CA CYS A 46 -1.49 10.55 9.31
C CYS A 46 -2.86 10.83 8.69
N LYS A 47 -3.38 12.06 8.81
CA LYS A 47 -4.65 12.47 8.18
C LYS A 47 -4.63 12.30 6.65
N CYS A 48 -3.54 12.69 6.00
CA CYS A 48 -3.36 12.50 4.56
C CYS A 48 -3.30 11.02 4.17
N MET A 49 -2.59 10.20 4.95
CA MET A 49 -2.49 8.76 4.72
C MET A 49 -3.84 8.07 4.88
N GLU A 50 -4.63 8.42 5.90
CA GLU A 50 -5.98 7.89 6.09
C GLU A 50 -6.90 8.23 4.92
N TRP A 51 -6.88 9.48 4.45
CA TRP A 51 -7.63 9.88 3.26
C TRP A 51 -7.19 9.08 2.03
N LYS A 52 -5.88 8.95 1.81
CA LYS A 52 -5.34 8.21 0.67
C LYS A 52 -5.71 6.73 0.72
N CYS A 53 -5.67 6.10 1.89
CA CYS A 53 -6.08 4.71 2.07
C CYS A 53 -7.55 4.52 1.65
N LYS A 54 -8.46 5.38 2.12
CA LYS A 54 -9.88 5.32 1.73
C LYS A 54 -10.09 5.46 0.22
N GLU A 55 -9.37 6.38 -0.42
CA GLU A 55 -9.43 6.56 -1.88
C GLU A 55 -8.91 5.33 -2.64
N VAL A 56 -7.84 4.71 -2.14
CA VAL A 56 -7.31 3.47 -2.72
C VAL A 56 -8.33 2.34 -2.55
N GLU A 57 -8.82 2.09 -1.33
CA GLU A 57 -9.84 1.06 -1.07
C GLU A 57 -11.07 1.21 -1.96
N LYS A 58 -11.55 2.45 -2.16
CA LYS A 58 -12.65 2.74 -3.08
C LYS A 58 -12.34 2.31 -4.51
N LYS A 59 -11.18 2.72 -5.04
CA LYS A 59 -10.77 2.35 -6.42
C LYS A 59 -10.60 0.85 -6.61
N TRP A 60 -10.10 0.17 -5.58
CA TRP A 60 -9.95 -1.29 -5.61
C TRP A 60 -11.31 -1.98 -5.64
N LYS A 61 -12.24 -1.49 -4.82
CA LYS A 61 -13.61 -1.99 -4.84
C LYS A 61 -14.26 -1.76 -6.21
N GLU A 62 -14.12 -0.56 -6.80
CA GLU A 62 -14.62 -0.27 -8.15
C GLU A 62 -14.01 -1.18 -9.22
N HIS A 63 -12.71 -1.49 -9.13
CA HIS A 63 -12.05 -2.41 -10.05
C HIS A 63 -12.57 -3.84 -9.92
N ASN A 64 -12.77 -4.32 -8.68
CA ASN A 64 -13.25 -5.67 -8.43
C ASN A 64 -14.75 -5.84 -8.72
N ASP A 65 -15.55 -4.79 -8.50
CA ASP A 65 -16.99 -4.75 -8.77
C ASP A 65 -17.30 -4.60 -10.27
N MET A 66 -16.31 -4.19 -11.08
CA MET A 66 -16.43 -4.18 -12.54
C MET A 66 -16.47 -5.64 -13.03
N ALA A 67 -17.68 -6.19 -13.13
CA ALA A 67 -17.93 -7.51 -13.70
C ALA A 67 -17.23 -7.62 -15.06
N SER A 68 -16.51 -8.74 -15.25
CA SER A 68 -15.86 -9.10 -16.51
C SER A 68 -16.85 -8.93 -17.67
N ALA A 69 -16.65 -7.93 -18.52
CA ALA A 69 -17.44 -7.70 -19.73
C ALA A 69 -17.06 -8.69 -20.86
N VAL A 70 -16.69 -9.91 -20.48
CA VAL A 70 -16.29 -10.97 -21.39
C VAL A 70 -17.40 -12.02 -21.31
N ASP A 71 -18.39 -11.84 -22.18
CA ASP A 71 -19.31 -12.91 -22.63
C ASP A 71 -18.61 -13.76 -23.70
#